data_AF-A0A1F6NL17-F1
#
_entry.id   AF-A0A1F6NL17-F1
#
_cell.length_a   1.000
_cell.length_b   1.000
_cell.length_c   1.000
_cell.angle_alpha   90.00
_cell.angle_beta   90.00
_cell.angle_gamma   90.00
#
_symmetry.space_group_name_H-M   'P 1'
#
loop_
_entity.id
_entity.type
_entity.pdbx_description
1 polymer ?
#
loop_
_entity_poly.entity_id
_entity_poly.type
_entity_poly.pdbx_seq_one_letter_code
_entity_poly.pdbx_strand_id
1 'polypeptide(L)'
;MLDKKQFSWYLGGYFLLRVFAYFFSPDTPLQVASVANQIVTGIILLSTLYLITKKDWRGWVIVAAEIILGGGGGYLALFSIALRTWLLAGSLLLYFIQTIQNKLTRQENVYFARQFAGPMIVLLFMAGVASLNGIANGHALGLVFSDTLPYLFLLYIFPLLNFWTQPKFRAALFQLAVAAIVGNVSLVLFTLIGFSTSQFYLDGNFYHFFRDVAGGKITGLDFNFYRIVLNEHLLLAPLLIYFIGRQTSPSVQKTLAKKTQTTEPRSKLFIWLAGTLLIILATSLTRAYMLGIFIGLVFLLRRNNWKQVLIYSVGAVIIFMAIFSSIHLTTSRGKSFGWELLGMRAGAVINPQTDDSGLSRLLLLPKIWEKIKSAPLFGTGLGDTLTVYSPTWGRQITTSQFDWGYFEIIAEMGIVGALAWLIFLLYIIIDIYQNKSGDNRRIFLATFITIAIVGIAGPMFTHIFGIVWLLILMSPLGWLRSSSTGGIVVNSDGKIAVVANHNSQTWSFPKGNIEPGEEKMTATKREIYEETGLAVEKLKIEKLLGEYERLTFIPPHNFFIHKEMSLFLIHADGILCPIDPHNPEARWVKKEEVANLLTHPKDKEFFLQIYDQI
;
A
#
# COMPACT_ATOMS: atom_id res chain seq x y z
N MET A 1 5.86 -6.98 16.87
CA MET A 1 5.52 -5.78 17.65
C MET A 1 6.14 -4.57 16.97
N LEU A 2 5.71 -3.33 17.28
CA LEU A 2 6.40 -2.13 16.82
C LEU A 2 7.80 -2.08 17.47
N ASP A 3 8.84 -1.95 16.67
CA ASP A 3 10.16 -1.60 17.20
C ASP A 3 10.11 -0.12 17.63
N LYS A 4 10.19 0.13 18.94
CA LYS A 4 10.05 1.48 19.49
C LYS A 4 11.12 2.44 18.95
N LYS A 5 12.35 1.96 18.75
CA LYS A 5 13.47 2.79 18.27
C LYS A 5 13.24 3.17 16.82
N GLN A 6 12.91 2.18 15.98
CA GLN A 6 12.66 2.41 14.57
C GLN A 6 11.43 3.29 14.34
N PHE A 7 10.33 3.06 15.07
CA PHE A 7 9.15 3.92 15.03
C PHE A 7 9.47 5.37 15.41
N SER A 8 10.25 5.58 16.47
CA SER A 8 10.63 6.93 16.92
C SER A 8 11.48 7.67 15.87
N TRP A 9 12.37 6.96 15.18
CA TRP A 9 13.13 7.53 14.05
C TRP A 9 12.22 7.96 12.90
N TYR A 10 11.24 7.15 12.53
CA TYR A 10 10.31 7.51 11.45
C TYR A 10 9.38 8.65 11.82
N LEU A 11 8.89 8.69 13.06
CA LEU A 11 8.08 9.80 13.56
C LEU A 11 8.92 11.09 13.66
N GLY A 12 10.16 11.00 14.15
CA GLY A 12 11.11 12.11 14.14
C GLY A 12 11.38 12.63 12.73
N GLY A 13 11.62 11.73 11.77
CA GLY A 13 11.80 12.07 10.35
C GLY A 13 10.58 12.77 9.75
N TYR A 14 9.36 12.33 10.09
CA TYR A 14 8.11 12.97 9.65
C TYR A 14 8.04 14.45 10.07
N PHE A 15 8.36 14.76 11.33
CA PHE A 15 8.33 16.13 11.85
C PHE A 15 9.51 16.95 11.34
N LEU A 16 10.72 16.37 11.35
CA LEU A 16 11.94 17.02 10.86
C LEU A 16 11.74 17.50 9.41
N LEU A 17 11.16 16.65 8.55
CA LEU A 17 10.88 17.00 7.16
C LEU A 17 10.00 18.26 7.04
N ARG A 18 8.95 18.36 7.85
CA ARG A 18 8.01 19.49 7.83
C ARG A 18 8.62 20.76 8.40
N VAL A 19 9.31 20.65 9.53
CA VAL A 19 10.03 21.79 10.14
C VAL A 19 11.12 22.28 9.21
N PHE A 20 11.90 21.39 8.61
CA PHE A 20 12.93 21.72 7.64
C PHE A 20 12.34 22.45 6.43
N ALA A 21 11.29 21.93 5.81
CA ALA A 21 10.67 22.55 4.65
C ALA A 21 9.98 23.89 4.97
N TYR A 22 9.55 24.11 6.23
CA TYR A 22 9.02 25.40 6.65
C TYR A 22 10.08 26.50 6.68
N PHE A 23 11.30 26.20 7.14
CA PHE A 23 12.41 27.16 7.20
C PHE A 23 13.25 27.22 5.92
N PHE A 24 13.34 26.10 5.21
CA PHE A 24 14.09 25.94 3.96
C PHE A 24 13.11 25.50 2.87
N SER A 25 12.33 26.45 2.38
CA SER A 25 11.26 26.17 1.43
C SER A 25 11.80 25.56 0.13
N PRO A 26 11.10 24.58 -0.46
CA PRO A 26 11.23 24.26 -1.88
C PRO A 26 10.77 25.46 -2.74
N ASP A 27 10.85 25.31 -4.06
CA ASP A 27 10.28 26.28 -4.99
C ASP A 27 8.75 26.33 -4.86
N THR A 28 8.20 27.52 -4.66
CA THR A 28 6.76 27.78 -4.55
C THR A 28 6.41 29.05 -5.32
N PRO A 29 5.12 29.33 -5.60
CA PRO A 29 4.73 30.59 -6.25
C PRO A 29 5.17 31.86 -5.50
N LEU A 30 5.45 31.75 -4.19
CA LEU A 30 5.80 32.89 -3.33
C LEU A 30 7.26 32.91 -2.88
N GLN A 31 7.98 31.78 -2.97
CA GLN A 31 9.33 31.64 -2.45
C GLN A 31 10.19 30.82 -3.41
N VAL A 32 11.37 31.35 -3.72
CA VAL A 32 12.38 30.63 -4.51
C VAL A 32 13.00 29.52 -3.65
N ALA A 33 13.33 28.39 -4.29
CA ALA A 33 13.93 27.24 -3.63
C ALA A 33 15.18 27.59 -2.81
N SER A 34 15.18 27.21 -1.53
CA SER A 34 16.34 27.31 -0.65
C SER A 34 17.48 26.40 -1.12
N VAL A 35 18.71 26.93 -1.13
CA VAL A 35 19.93 26.15 -1.44
C VAL A 35 20.09 24.98 -0.49
N ALA A 36 19.76 25.16 0.80
CA ALA A 36 19.80 24.08 1.79
C ALA A 36 18.82 22.95 1.44
N ASN A 37 17.60 23.29 0.98
CA ASN A 37 16.63 22.30 0.53
C ASN A 37 17.16 21.48 -0.65
N GLN A 38 17.76 22.15 -1.64
CA GLN A 38 18.35 21.51 -2.80
C GLN A 38 19.51 20.57 -2.42
N ILE A 39 20.41 21.00 -1.53
CA ILE A 39 21.54 20.19 -1.06
C ILE A 39 21.05 18.93 -0.33
N VAL A 40 20.13 19.08 0.63
CA VAL A 40 19.57 17.95 1.39
C VAL A 40 18.84 16.99 0.46
N THR A 41 18.06 17.52 -0.49
CA THR A 41 17.38 16.72 -1.51
C THR A 41 18.37 15.91 -2.35
N GLY A 42 19.45 16.54 -2.82
CA GLY A 42 20.51 15.88 -3.59
C GLY A 42 21.20 14.77 -2.80
N ILE A 43 21.51 15.00 -1.52
CA ILE A 43 22.14 13.99 -0.64
C ILE A 43 21.22 12.79 -0.47
N ILE A 44 19.93 13.00 -0.19
CA ILE A 44 18.96 11.91 -0.03
C ILE A 44 18.82 11.12 -1.34
N LEU A 45 18.70 11.81 -2.48
CA LEU A 45 18.60 11.18 -3.80
C LEU A 45 19.82 10.30 -4.08
N LEU A 46 21.03 10.86 -4.01
CA LEU A 46 22.27 10.13 -4.31
C LEU A 46 22.49 8.95 -3.37
N SER A 47 22.25 9.13 -2.07
CA SER A 47 22.36 8.06 -1.08
C SER A 47 21.38 6.93 -1.37
N THR A 48 20.14 7.26 -1.77
CA THR A 48 19.12 6.27 -2.11
C THR A 48 19.50 5.48 -3.36
N LEU A 49 19.91 6.17 -4.43
CA LEU A 49 20.34 5.52 -5.67
C LEU A 49 21.59 4.66 -5.48
N TYR A 50 22.52 5.09 -4.61
CA TYR A 50 23.68 4.29 -4.22
C TYR A 50 23.27 2.98 -3.53
N LEU A 51 22.37 3.04 -2.53
CA LEU A 51 21.88 1.85 -1.84
C LEU A 51 21.16 0.89 -2.78
N ILE A 52 20.33 1.40 -3.69
CA ILE A 52 19.64 0.59 -4.72
C ILE A 52 20.66 -0.07 -5.64
N THR A 53 21.72 0.65 -6.05
CA THR A 53 22.82 0.08 -6.86
C THR A 53 23.53 -1.07 -6.14
N LYS A 54 23.63 -1.01 -4.81
CA LYS A 54 24.18 -2.08 -3.96
C LYS A 54 23.19 -3.20 -3.64
N LYS A 55 22.01 -3.23 -4.28
CA LYS A 55 20.92 -4.19 -4.02
C LYS A 55 20.45 -4.21 -2.55
N ASP A 56 20.60 -3.08 -1.85
CA ASP A 56 20.21 -2.96 -0.45
C ASP A 56 18.73 -2.54 -0.31
N TRP A 57 17.95 -3.33 0.43
CA TRP A 57 16.53 -3.08 0.70
C TRP A 57 16.26 -1.72 1.36
N ARG A 58 17.25 -1.16 2.07
CA ARG A 58 17.14 0.15 2.73
C ARG A 58 16.93 1.29 1.73
N GLY A 59 17.45 1.18 0.51
CA GLY A 59 17.19 2.17 -0.55
C GLY A 59 15.69 2.25 -0.87
N TRP A 60 15.03 1.10 -0.98
CA TRP A 60 13.58 1.03 -1.21
C TRP A 60 12.75 1.48 -0.02
N VAL A 61 13.26 1.37 1.20
CA VAL A 61 12.62 1.97 2.39
C VAL A 61 12.66 3.48 2.33
N ILE A 62 13.73 4.10 1.84
CA ILE A 62 13.80 5.57 1.69
C ILE A 62 12.80 6.05 0.63
N VAL A 63 12.70 5.34 -0.50
CA VAL A 63 11.67 5.60 -1.52
C VAL A 63 10.27 5.52 -0.91
N ALA A 64 9.97 4.45 -0.17
CA ALA A 64 8.68 4.31 0.51
C ALA A 64 8.47 5.39 1.59
N ALA A 65 9.52 5.81 2.31
CA ALA A 65 9.44 6.86 3.30
C ALA A 65 9.10 8.21 2.69
N GLU A 66 9.64 8.54 1.51
CA GLU A 66 9.26 9.76 0.79
C GLU A 66 7.78 9.73 0.39
N ILE A 67 7.27 8.60 -0.11
CA ILE A 67 5.85 8.46 -0.50
C ILE A 67 4.92 8.53 0.73
N ILE A 68 5.28 7.84 1.82
CA ILE A 68 4.41 7.67 3.00
C ILE A 68 4.51 8.86 3.97
N LEU A 69 5.72 9.35 4.26
CA LEU A 69 5.94 10.46 5.20
C LEU A 69 5.94 11.83 4.50
N GLY A 70 6.27 11.88 3.21
CA GLY A 70 6.35 13.11 2.42
C GLY A 70 5.00 13.66 1.95
N GLY A 71 3.87 13.03 2.30
CA GLY A 71 2.54 13.58 2.07
C GLY A 71 2.31 13.95 0.60
N GLY A 72 1.88 15.19 0.34
CA GLY A 72 1.73 15.73 -1.02
C GLY A 72 2.98 15.71 -1.91
N GLY A 73 4.18 15.49 -1.35
CA GLY A 73 5.45 15.38 -2.09
C GLY A 73 6.20 16.71 -2.27
N GLY A 74 5.66 17.81 -1.75
CA GLY A 74 6.23 19.13 -1.92
C GLY A 74 7.40 19.47 -1.01
N TYR A 75 7.71 18.70 0.04
CA TYR A 75 8.67 19.13 1.07
C TYR A 75 10.14 19.26 0.61
N LEU A 76 10.55 18.46 -0.37
CA LEU A 76 11.94 18.39 -0.84
C LEU A 76 11.95 18.45 -2.36
N ALA A 77 12.77 19.34 -2.93
CA ALA A 77 12.87 19.53 -4.36
C ALA A 77 14.30 19.83 -4.81
N LEU A 78 14.62 19.42 -6.03
CA LEU A 78 15.87 19.69 -6.73
C LEU A 78 15.53 20.23 -8.12
N PHE A 79 16.02 21.44 -8.44
CA PHE A 79 15.70 22.16 -9.68
C PHE A 79 14.19 22.30 -9.92
N SER A 80 13.44 22.70 -8.89
CA SER A 80 11.97 22.84 -8.91
C SER A 80 11.20 21.54 -9.19
N ILE A 81 11.88 20.39 -9.22
CA ILE A 81 11.27 19.06 -9.35
C ILE A 81 11.32 18.37 -7.98
N ALA A 82 10.17 17.87 -7.53
CA ALA A 82 10.06 17.16 -6.27
C ALA A 82 11.01 15.96 -6.18
N LEU A 83 11.59 15.71 -4.99
CA LEU A 83 12.42 14.54 -4.70
C LEU A 83 11.73 13.24 -5.13
N ARG A 84 10.41 13.17 -4.89
CA ARG A 84 9.54 12.07 -5.31
C ARG A 84 9.72 11.69 -6.78
N THR A 85 9.71 12.68 -7.66
CA THR A 85 9.81 12.49 -9.10
C THR A 85 11.18 11.99 -9.50
N TRP A 86 12.24 12.54 -8.89
CA TRP A 86 13.60 12.07 -9.09
C TRP A 86 13.80 10.63 -8.61
N LEU A 87 13.25 10.31 -7.43
CA LEU A 87 13.28 8.94 -6.89
C LEU A 87 12.51 7.99 -7.80
N LEU A 88 11.34 8.36 -8.31
CA LEU A 88 10.58 7.55 -9.26
C LEU A 88 11.42 7.19 -10.49
N ALA A 89 11.95 8.19 -11.18
CA ALA A 89 12.74 7.98 -12.39
C ALA A 89 14.01 7.15 -12.10
N GLY A 90 14.81 7.57 -11.10
CA GLY A 90 16.10 6.95 -10.81
C GLY A 90 15.98 5.53 -10.24
N SER A 91 15.08 5.30 -9.29
CA SER A 91 14.92 3.98 -8.66
C SER A 91 14.37 2.94 -9.63
N LEU A 92 13.38 3.30 -10.47
CA LEU A 92 12.82 2.39 -11.46
C LEU A 92 13.83 2.11 -12.58
N LEU A 93 14.56 3.12 -13.06
CA LEU A 93 15.61 2.93 -14.07
C LEU A 93 16.66 1.93 -13.57
N LEU A 94 17.20 2.13 -12.36
CA LEU A 94 18.17 1.22 -11.76
C LEU A 94 17.59 -0.19 -11.57
N TYR A 95 16.35 -0.29 -11.09
CA TYR A 95 15.66 -1.57 -10.92
C TYR A 95 15.56 -2.34 -12.24
N PHE A 96 15.12 -1.70 -13.33
CA PHE A 96 14.97 -2.36 -14.63
C PHE A 96 16.32 -2.69 -15.26
N ILE A 97 17.34 -1.83 -15.14
CA ILE A 97 18.71 -2.14 -15.58
C ILE A 97 19.22 -3.40 -14.87
N GLN A 98 19.12 -3.46 -13.54
CA GLN A 98 19.54 -4.62 -12.75
C GLN A 98 18.73 -5.87 -13.12
N THR A 99 17.44 -5.73 -13.38
CA THR A 99 16.58 -6.84 -13.80
C THR A 99 16.99 -7.40 -15.16
N ILE A 100 17.30 -6.53 -16.13
CA ILE A 100 17.79 -6.94 -17.45
C ILE A 100 19.15 -7.64 -17.32
N GLN A 101 20.07 -7.07 -16.53
CA GLN A 101 21.38 -7.67 -16.26
C GLN A 101 21.26 -9.06 -15.61
N ASN A 102 20.44 -9.21 -14.57
CA ASN A 102 20.22 -10.49 -13.89
C ASN A 102 19.59 -11.55 -14.83
N LYS A 103 18.72 -11.14 -15.76
CA LYS A 103 18.12 -12.03 -16.76
C LYS A 103 19.14 -12.51 -17.78
N LEU A 104 20.02 -11.61 -18.24
CA LEU A 104 21.13 -11.94 -19.14
C LEU A 104 22.12 -12.91 -18.46
N THR A 105 22.33 -12.79 -17.16
CA THR A 105 23.21 -13.68 -16.38
C THR A 105 22.54 -14.95 -15.85
N ARG A 106 21.27 -15.23 -16.21
CA ARG A 106 20.45 -16.36 -15.73
C ARG A 106 20.32 -16.48 -14.21
N GLN A 107 20.56 -15.41 -13.46
CA GLN A 107 20.63 -15.47 -12.00
C GLN A 107 19.27 -15.40 -11.31
N GLU A 108 18.21 -14.87 -11.94
CA GLU A 108 16.87 -14.84 -11.34
C GLU A 108 15.72 -14.96 -12.34
N ASN A 109 14.69 -15.69 -11.92
CA ASN A 109 13.46 -15.92 -12.66
C ASN A 109 12.40 -14.90 -12.22
N VAL A 110 12.24 -13.83 -12.99
CA VAL A 110 11.26 -12.74 -12.79
C VAL A 110 9.83 -13.20 -13.15
N TYR A 111 9.40 -14.36 -12.64
CA TYR A 111 8.07 -14.92 -12.92
C TYR A 111 6.96 -14.05 -12.35
N PHE A 112 7.26 -13.33 -11.26
CA PHE A 112 6.28 -12.66 -10.43
C PHE A 112 5.64 -11.41 -11.08
N ALA A 113 6.38 -10.75 -11.97
CA ALA A 113 5.96 -9.53 -12.67
C ALA A 113 4.95 -9.78 -13.79
N ARG A 114 4.93 -10.98 -14.38
CA ARG A 114 4.24 -11.24 -15.65
C ARG A 114 2.71 -11.21 -15.53
N GLN A 115 2.14 -11.60 -14.38
CA GLN A 115 0.69 -11.66 -14.22
C GLN A 115 0.03 -10.28 -14.16
N PHE A 116 0.71 -9.30 -13.56
CA PHE A 116 0.20 -7.93 -13.39
C PHE A 116 0.44 -7.04 -14.61
N ALA A 117 1.24 -7.51 -15.56
CA ALA A 117 1.75 -6.67 -16.63
C ALA A 117 0.70 -6.31 -17.67
N GLY A 118 -0.21 -7.22 -18.06
CA GLY A 118 -1.10 -7.00 -19.21
C GLY A 118 -2.01 -5.77 -19.07
N PRO A 119 -3.03 -5.80 -18.20
CA PRO A 119 -3.94 -4.66 -18.00
C PRO A 119 -3.22 -3.37 -17.56
N MET A 120 -2.16 -3.49 -16.75
CA MET A 120 -1.37 -2.34 -16.31
C MET A 120 -0.61 -1.69 -17.46
N ILE A 121 0.00 -2.46 -18.37
CA ILE A 121 0.70 -1.94 -19.56
C ILE A 121 -0.30 -1.24 -20.48
N VAL A 122 -1.50 -1.80 -20.66
CA VAL A 122 -2.56 -1.14 -21.44
C VAL A 122 -2.93 0.20 -20.81
N LEU A 123 -3.10 0.25 -19.49
CA LEU A 123 -3.39 1.51 -18.79
C LEU A 123 -2.25 2.54 -18.92
N LEU A 124 -1.00 2.11 -18.75
CA LEU A 124 0.18 2.97 -18.92
C LEU A 124 0.30 3.49 -20.35
N PHE A 125 0.02 2.64 -21.35
CA PHE A 125 -0.01 3.02 -22.75
C PHE A 125 -1.08 4.06 -23.01
N MET A 126 -2.30 3.85 -22.51
CA MET A 126 -3.40 4.82 -22.65
C MET A 126 -3.10 6.14 -21.95
N ALA A 127 -2.47 6.12 -20.78
CA ALA A 127 -2.00 7.33 -20.11
C ALA A 127 -1.00 8.08 -20.99
N GLY A 128 -0.01 7.39 -21.58
CA GLY A 128 0.95 7.99 -22.50
C GLY A 128 0.30 8.59 -23.76
N VAL A 129 -0.69 7.91 -24.36
CA VAL A 129 -1.47 8.46 -25.47
C VAL A 129 -2.22 9.73 -25.05
N ALA A 130 -2.87 9.73 -23.88
CA ALA A 130 -3.56 10.89 -23.36
C ALA A 130 -2.62 12.05 -23.02
N SER A 131 -1.39 11.77 -22.54
CA SER A 131 -0.35 12.79 -22.35
C SER A 131 0.06 13.43 -23.68
N LEU A 132 0.33 12.62 -24.71
CA LEU A 132 0.68 13.12 -26.04
C LEU A 132 -0.46 13.93 -26.66
N ASN A 133 -1.71 13.48 -26.48
CA ASN A 133 -2.89 14.22 -26.91
C ASN A 133 -3.00 15.58 -26.20
N GLY A 134 -2.76 15.64 -24.88
CA GLY A 134 -2.75 16.90 -24.13
C GLY A 134 -1.70 17.88 -24.64
N ILE A 135 -0.48 17.39 -24.95
CA ILE A 135 0.57 18.19 -25.57
C ILE A 135 0.13 18.70 -26.94
N ALA A 136 -0.48 17.84 -27.77
CA ALA A 136 -0.96 18.20 -29.10
C ALA A 136 -2.09 19.25 -29.05
N ASN A 137 -2.93 19.21 -28.01
CA ASN A 137 -3.99 20.19 -27.77
C ASN A 137 -3.52 21.46 -27.04
N GLY A 138 -2.21 21.61 -26.81
CA GLY A 138 -1.63 22.83 -26.22
C GLY A 138 -1.82 22.96 -24.72
N HIS A 139 -2.07 21.86 -24.00
CA HIS A 139 -2.14 21.88 -22.55
C HIS A 139 -0.77 22.24 -21.93
N ALA A 140 -0.79 22.87 -20.76
CA ALA A 140 0.44 23.26 -20.08
C ALA A 140 1.27 22.02 -19.70
N LEU A 141 2.54 21.97 -20.11
CA LEU A 141 3.42 20.81 -19.90
C LEU A 141 3.50 20.38 -18.43
N GLY A 142 3.51 21.34 -17.50
CA GLY A 142 3.51 21.06 -16.06
C GLY A 142 2.26 20.31 -15.59
N LEU A 143 1.09 20.62 -16.14
CA LEU A 143 -0.18 19.94 -15.83
C LEU A 143 -0.23 18.56 -16.48
N VAL A 144 0.15 18.45 -17.76
CA VAL A 144 0.26 17.15 -18.44
C VAL A 144 1.17 16.21 -17.64
N PHE A 145 2.33 16.70 -17.21
CA PHE A 145 3.26 15.92 -16.40
C PHE A 145 2.67 15.53 -15.04
N SER A 146 2.04 16.48 -14.35
CA SER A 146 1.37 16.25 -13.06
C SER A 146 0.33 15.13 -13.15
N ASP A 147 -0.48 15.11 -14.20
CA ASP A 147 -1.56 14.13 -14.36
C ASP A 147 -1.05 12.78 -14.90
N THR A 148 0.07 12.79 -15.63
CA THR A 148 0.73 11.56 -16.11
C THR A 148 1.49 10.84 -15.00
N LEU A 149 2.10 11.59 -14.08
CA LEU A 149 3.02 11.07 -13.07
C LEU A 149 2.41 9.94 -12.20
N PRO A 150 1.18 10.02 -11.68
CA PRO A 150 0.56 8.97 -10.87
C PRO A 150 0.54 7.60 -11.54
N TYR A 151 0.33 7.53 -12.86
CA TYR A 151 0.32 6.26 -13.59
C TYR A 151 1.66 5.54 -13.51
N LEU A 152 2.77 6.27 -13.55
CA LEU A 152 4.12 5.70 -13.48
C LEU A 152 4.40 5.05 -12.10
N PHE A 153 3.70 5.45 -11.03
CA PHE A 153 3.81 4.79 -9.73
C PHE A 153 3.31 3.34 -9.74
N LEU A 154 2.48 2.95 -10.71
CA LEU A 154 2.07 1.54 -10.87
C LEU A 154 3.28 0.62 -11.06
N LEU A 155 4.36 1.11 -11.68
CA LEU A 155 5.60 0.34 -11.88
C LEU A 155 6.30 -0.03 -10.56
N TYR A 156 6.00 0.64 -9.44
CA TYR A 156 6.53 0.23 -8.14
C TYR A 156 5.99 -1.11 -7.65
N ILE A 157 4.97 -1.67 -8.31
CA ILE A 157 4.56 -3.06 -8.04
C ILE A 157 5.74 -4.02 -8.19
N PHE A 158 6.62 -3.84 -9.19
CA PHE A 158 7.72 -4.77 -9.43
C PHE A 158 8.73 -4.84 -8.27
N PRO A 159 9.37 -3.74 -7.84
CA PRO A 159 10.26 -3.77 -6.68
C PRO A 159 9.51 -4.13 -5.40
N LEU A 160 8.27 -3.65 -5.20
CA LEU A 160 7.48 -4.00 -4.01
C LEU A 160 7.38 -5.52 -3.86
N LEU A 161 7.07 -6.23 -4.94
CA LEU A 161 6.90 -7.67 -4.94
C LEU A 161 8.20 -8.44 -4.70
N ASN A 162 9.31 -7.98 -5.29
CA ASN A 162 10.63 -8.58 -5.06
C ASN A 162 11.05 -8.47 -3.59
N PHE A 163 10.90 -7.29 -2.99
CA PHE A 163 11.35 -7.03 -1.61
C PHE A 163 10.33 -7.45 -0.55
N TRP A 164 9.08 -7.75 -0.92
CA TRP A 164 8.05 -8.17 0.04
C TRP A 164 8.40 -9.44 0.81
N THR A 165 9.20 -10.33 0.22
CA THR A 165 9.67 -11.55 0.88
C THR A 165 10.55 -11.26 2.10
N GLN A 166 11.12 -10.06 2.21
CA GLN A 166 12.01 -9.69 3.31
C GLN A 166 11.20 -9.23 4.55
N PRO A 167 11.31 -9.91 5.70
CA PRO A 167 10.59 -9.53 6.93
C PRO A 167 10.91 -8.11 7.41
N LYS A 168 12.19 -7.70 7.32
CA LYS A 168 12.64 -6.35 7.72
C LYS A 168 12.00 -5.24 6.87
N PHE A 169 11.89 -5.47 5.56
CA PHE A 169 11.24 -4.53 4.65
C PHE A 169 9.75 -4.36 4.98
N ARG A 170 9.00 -5.47 5.15
CA ARG A 170 7.58 -5.44 5.56
C ARG A 170 7.39 -4.72 6.90
N ALA A 171 8.27 -4.98 7.87
CA ALA A 171 8.22 -4.33 9.19
C ALA A 171 8.48 -2.83 9.10
N ALA A 172 9.44 -2.40 8.26
CA ALA A 172 9.73 -1.00 8.01
C ALA A 172 8.54 -0.27 7.37
N LEU A 173 7.94 -0.82 6.31
CA LEU A 173 6.75 -0.25 5.67
C LEU A 173 5.58 -0.08 6.64
N PHE A 174 5.33 -1.09 7.47
CA PHE A 174 4.28 -1.01 8.48
C PHE A 174 4.55 0.11 9.49
N GLN A 175 5.79 0.25 9.97
CA GLN A 175 6.14 1.30 10.92
C GLN A 175 6.13 2.71 10.30
N LEU A 176 6.50 2.85 9.03
CA LEU A 176 6.35 4.10 8.28
C LEU A 176 4.88 4.51 8.20
N ALA A 177 3.98 3.58 7.88
CA ALA A 177 2.54 3.86 7.82
C ALA A 177 1.99 4.28 9.20
N VAL A 178 2.41 3.60 10.27
CA VAL A 178 2.05 3.98 11.65
C VAL A 178 2.57 5.37 12.00
N ALA A 179 3.83 5.68 11.69
CA ALA A 179 4.42 7.01 11.90
C ALA A 179 3.68 8.09 11.11
N ALA A 180 3.30 7.83 9.86
CA ALA A 180 2.52 8.76 9.05
C ALA A 180 1.15 9.06 9.65
N ILE A 181 0.42 8.05 10.13
CA ILE A 181 -0.91 8.25 10.75
C ILE A 181 -0.78 9.15 12.00
N VAL A 182 0.18 8.87 12.86
CA VAL A 182 0.42 9.63 14.10
C VAL A 182 0.90 11.05 13.81
N GLY A 183 1.85 11.17 12.88
CA GLY A 183 2.37 12.46 12.44
C GLY A 183 1.28 13.33 11.82
N ASN A 184 0.38 12.74 11.02
CA ASN A 184 -0.72 13.48 10.40
C ASN A 184 -1.71 14.01 11.41
N VAL A 185 -2.13 13.19 12.38
CA VAL A 185 -2.99 13.67 13.46
C VAL A 185 -2.34 14.80 14.24
N SER A 186 -1.05 14.67 14.53
CA SER A 186 -0.30 15.71 15.26
C SER A 186 -0.26 17.02 14.47
N LEU A 187 0.03 16.96 13.17
CA LEU A 187 0.05 18.14 12.30
C LEU A 187 -1.34 18.76 12.17
N VAL A 188 -2.38 17.96 11.96
CA VAL A 188 -3.76 18.43 11.82
C VAL A 188 -4.26 19.11 13.09
N LEU A 189 -3.99 18.53 14.27
CA LEU A 189 -4.35 19.15 15.54
C LEU A 189 -3.54 20.42 15.81
N PHE A 190 -2.24 20.43 15.52
CA PHE A 190 -1.40 21.63 15.64
C PHE A 190 -1.92 22.77 14.77
N THR A 191 -2.21 22.49 13.49
CA THR A 191 -2.80 23.44 12.56
C THR A 191 -4.15 23.94 13.09
N LEU A 192 -5.04 23.03 13.48
CA LEU A 192 -6.37 23.41 13.99
C LEU A 192 -6.25 24.33 15.20
N ILE A 193 -5.41 23.98 16.19
CA ILE A 193 -5.19 24.77 17.40
C ILE A 193 -4.71 26.17 17.02
N GLY A 194 -3.65 26.28 16.20
CA GLY A 194 -3.07 27.58 15.86
C GLY A 194 -4.05 28.54 15.18
N PHE A 195 -4.89 28.05 14.27
CA PHE A 195 -5.95 28.88 13.66
C PHE A 195 -7.10 29.17 14.63
N SER A 196 -7.55 28.18 15.40
CA SER A 196 -8.66 28.35 16.36
C SER A 196 -8.32 29.30 17.52
N THR A 197 -7.04 29.43 17.86
CA THR A 197 -6.52 30.38 18.86
C THR A 197 -6.04 31.69 18.26
N SER A 198 -6.24 31.93 16.95
CA SER A 198 -5.79 33.13 16.23
C SER A 198 -4.27 33.37 16.30
N GLN A 199 -3.48 32.33 16.54
CA GLN A 199 -2.01 32.38 16.44
C GLN A 199 -1.55 32.27 14.98
N PHE A 200 -2.35 31.61 14.15
CA PHE A 200 -2.22 31.58 12.70
C PHE A 200 -3.38 32.30 12.04
N TYR A 201 -3.13 32.88 10.86
CA TYR A 201 -4.10 33.61 10.06
C TYR A 201 -4.03 33.14 8.60
N LEU A 202 -5.17 33.24 7.91
CA LEU A 202 -5.23 33.02 6.46
C LEU A 202 -4.37 34.12 5.83
N ASP A 203 -3.51 33.75 4.87
CA ASP A 203 -2.44 34.58 4.28
C ASP A 203 -1.16 34.73 5.13
N GLY A 204 -1.05 34.01 6.26
CA GLY A 204 0.21 33.95 7.02
C GLY A 204 1.24 32.99 6.43
N ASN A 205 2.49 33.08 6.89
CA ASN A 205 3.59 32.20 6.45
C ASN A 205 3.25 30.71 6.62
N PHE A 206 2.66 30.34 7.75
CA PHE A 206 2.24 28.97 8.00
C PHE A 206 1.11 28.51 7.07
N TYR A 207 0.16 29.40 6.74
CA TYR A 207 -0.91 29.10 5.78
C TYR A 207 -0.33 28.81 4.39
N HIS A 208 0.59 29.66 3.92
CA HIS A 208 1.25 29.46 2.63
C HIS A 208 2.11 28.19 2.60
N PHE A 209 2.88 27.91 3.65
CA PHE A 209 3.58 26.63 3.79
C PHE A 209 2.62 25.44 3.72
N PHE A 210 1.52 25.48 4.48
CA PHE A 210 0.56 24.38 4.51
C PHE A 210 -0.12 24.17 3.15
N ARG A 211 -0.44 25.26 2.45
CA ARG A 211 -1.09 25.22 1.13
C ARG A 211 -0.12 24.81 0.01
N ASP A 212 1.00 25.52 -0.10
CA ASP A 212 1.89 25.47 -1.27
C ASP A 212 2.95 24.37 -1.14
N VAL A 213 3.37 24.00 0.08
CA VAL A 213 4.39 22.97 0.32
C VAL A 213 3.76 21.66 0.76
N ALA A 214 2.91 21.68 1.80
CA ALA A 214 2.26 20.46 2.29
C ALA A 214 1.11 19.98 1.37
N GLY A 215 0.62 20.83 0.46
CA GLY A 215 -0.48 20.52 -0.46
C GLY A 215 -1.83 20.40 0.25
N GLY A 216 -1.99 21.09 1.38
CA GLY A 216 -3.20 21.04 2.20
C GLY A 216 -4.21 22.16 1.91
N LYS A 217 -5.43 21.99 2.43
CA LYS A 217 -6.49 22.99 2.40
C LYS A 217 -6.96 23.27 3.83
N ILE A 218 -7.07 24.55 4.17
CA ILE A 218 -7.60 25.05 5.45
C ILE A 218 -8.80 25.91 5.14
N THR A 219 -9.96 25.59 5.71
CA THR A 219 -11.20 26.33 5.48
C THR A 219 -11.83 26.71 6.80
N GLY A 220 -11.98 28.01 7.05
CA GLY A 220 -12.72 28.52 8.21
C GLY A 220 -14.19 28.14 8.12
N LEU A 221 -14.74 27.70 9.25
CA LEU A 221 -16.15 27.45 9.47
C LEU A 221 -16.56 28.23 10.73
N ASP A 222 -17.83 28.13 11.12
CA ASP A 222 -18.34 28.81 12.30
C ASP A 222 -17.64 28.36 13.60
N PHE A 223 -17.78 29.17 14.64
CA PHE A 223 -17.26 28.88 15.99
C PHE A 223 -15.74 28.65 16.07
N ASN A 224 -14.96 29.39 15.28
CA ASN A 224 -13.50 29.26 15.16
C ASN A 224 -13.04 27.83 14.82
N PHE A 225 -13.92 27.02 14.24
CA PHE A 225 -13.56 25.69 13.79
C PHE A 225 -12.99 25.78 12.37
N TYR A 226 -11.88 25.09 12.12
CA TYR A 226 -11.26 25.05 10.79
C TYR A 226 -11.27 23.62 10.26
N ARG A 227 -11.78 23.45 9.04
CA ARG A 227 -11.65 22.21 8.31
C ARG A 227 -10.23 22.08 7.78
N ILE A 228 -9.53 21.01 8.16
CA ILE A 228 -8.14 20.76 7.77
C ILE A 228 -8.06 19.52 6.89
N VAL A 229 -7.48 19.65 5.69
CA VAL A 229 -7.36 18.56 4.72
C VAL A 229 -5.95 18.50 4.15
N LEU A 230 -5.40 17.29 4.04
CA LEU A 230 -4.14 16.98 3.36
C LEU A 230 -4.39 15.87 2.33
N ASN A 231 -3.51 15.77 1.32
CA ASN A 231 -3.66 14.78 0.24
C ASN A 231 -3.59 13.33 0.77
N GLU A 232 -2.75 13.06 1.76
CA GLU A 232 -2.64 11.74 2.41
C GLU A 232 -3.92 11.31 3.14
N HIS A 233 -4.87 12.22 3.41
CA HIS A 233 -6.17 11.86 3.95
C HIS A 233 -7.00 11.00 2.99
N LEU A 234 -6.65 10.92 1.69
CA LEU A 234 -7.26 9.99 0.75
C LEU A 234 -7.18 8.53 1.22
N LEU A 235 -6.15 8.18 2.01
CA LEU A 235 -5.98 6.84 2.57
C LEU A 235 -6.80 6.60 3.85
N LEU A 236 -7.44 7.62 4.43
CA LEU A 236 -8.16 7.52 5.71
C LEU A 236 -9.26 6.46 5.66
N ALA A 237 -10.18 6.60 4.72
CA ALA A 237 -11.35 5.73 4.61
C ALA A 237 -10.96 4.25 4.42
N PRO A 238 -10.11 3.89 3.44
CA PRO A 238 -9.75 2.49 3.26
C PRO A 238 -8.86 1.93 4.39
N LEU A 239 -8.01 2.74 5.05
CA LEU A 239 -7.28 2.30 6.25
C LEU A 239 -8.22 2.01 7.41
N LEU A 240 -9.23 2.85 7.65
CA LEU A 240 -10.20 2.66 8.72
C LEU A 240 -10.99 1.36 8.50
N ILE A 241 -11.46 1.12 7.27
CA ILE A 241 -12.13 -0.13 6.89
C ILE A 241 -11.22 -1.33 7.02
N TYR A 242 -9.94 -1.20 6.65
CA TYR A 242 -8.95 -2.27 6.86
C TYR A 242 -8.81 -2.62 8.35
N PHE A 243 -8.66 -1.63 9.23
CA PHE A 243 -8.49 -1.87 10.68
C PHE A 243 -9.74 -2.46 11.33
N ILE A 244 -10.94 -1.93 11.01
CA ILE A 244 -12.21 -2.48 11.50
C ILE A 244 -12.42 -3.91 10.96
N GLY A 245 -12.12 -4.13 9.67
CA GLY A 245 -12.18 -5.44 9.03
C GLY A 245 -11.31 -6.48 9.74
N ARG A 246 -10.08 -6.10 10.12
CA ARG A 246 -9.19 -6.98 10.89
C ARG A 246 -9.73 -7.30 12.29
N GLN A 247 -10.40 -6.37 12.96
CA GLN A 247 -11.00 -6.63 14.27
C GLN A 247 -12.27 -7.48 14.20
N THR A 248 -13.03 -7.37 13.12
CA THR A 248 -14.31 -8.07 12.91
C THR A 248 -14.15 -9.44 12.24
N SER A 249 -12.91 -9.78 11.87
CA SER A 249 -12.49 -11.05 11.28
C SER A 249 -12.80 -12.24 12.21
N PRO A 250 -13.60 -13.24 11.78
CA PRO A 250 -13.87 -14.44 12.56
C PRO A 250 -12.62 -15.16 13.09
N SER A 251 -11.55 -15.20 12.31
CA SER A 251 -10.27 -15.78 12.74
C SER A 251 -9.68 -15.06 13.95
N VAL A 252 -9.62 -13.73 13.92
CA VAL A 252 -9.14 -12.90 15.03
C VAL A 252 -10.05 -13.04 16.26
N GLN A 253 -11.37 -13.03 16.06
CA GLN A 253 -12.34 -13.18 17.15
C GLN A 253 -12.25 -14.54 17.85
N LYS A 254 -12.01 -15.64 17.11
CA LYS A 254 -11.75 -16.96 17.70
C LYS A 254 -10.49 -16.96 18.57
N THR A 255 -9.42 -16.29 18.13
CA THR A 255 -8.17 -16.17 18.90
C THR A 255 -8.39 -15.37 20.18
N LEU A 256 -9.14 -14.26 20.11
CA LEU A 256 -9.48 -13.45 21.29
C LEU A 256 -10.36 -14.20 22.30
N ALA A 257 -11.33 -14.99 21.82
CA ALA A 257 -12.25 -15.75 22.66
C ALA A 257 -11.56 -16.90 23.41
N LYS A 258 -10.49 -17.48 22.87
CA LYS A 258 -9.75 -18.59 23.51
C LYS A 258 -8.98 -18.20 24.77
N LYS A 259 -8.94 -16.91 25.16
CA LYS A 259 -8.32 -16.40 26.41
C LYS A 259 -6.89 -16.91 26.68
N THR A 260 -6.18 -17.42 25.67
CA THR A 260 -4.75 -17.68 25.76
C THR A 260 -4.05 -16.34 25.98
N GLN A 261 -3.12 -16.29 26.93
CA GLN A 261 -2.48 -15.07 27.49
C GLN A 261 -1.78 -14.14 26.46
N THR A 262 -1.82 -14.46 25.18
CA THR A 262 -1.28 -13.65 24.09
C THR A 262 -2.42 -13.07 23.24
N THR A 263 -3.11 -12.04 23.73
CA THR A 263 -3.84 -11.13 22.81
C THR A 263 -2.87 -10.74 21.69
N GLU A 264 -3.24 -10.96 20.42
CA GLU A 264 -2.38 -10.57 19.29
C GLU A 264 -1.95 -9.11 19.49
N PRO A 265 -0.64 -8.81 19.66
CA PRO A 265 -0.17 -7.45 19.97
C PRO A 265 -0.61 -6.40 18.94
N ARG A 266 -0.99 -6.83 17.73
CA ARG A 266 -1.47 -5.99 16.64
C ARG A 266 -2.94 -5.58 16.79
N SER A 267 -3.77 -6.32 17.53
CA SER A 267 -5.20 -6.03 17.68
C SER A 267 -5.46 -4.68 18.37
N LYS A 268 -4.86 -4.48 19.55
CA LYS A 268 -4.93 -3.22 20.31
C LYS A 268 -4.37 -2.04 19.49
N LEU A 269 -3.27 -2.26 18.77
CA LEU A 269 -2.69 -1.25 17.90
C LEU A 269 -3.65 -0.83 16.77
N PHE A 270 -4.34 -1.76 16.11
CA PHE A 270 -5.31 -1.43 15.06
C PHE A 270 -6.53 -0.67 15.59
N ILE A 271 -7.02 -1.00 16.80
CA ILE A 271 -8.08 -0.23 17.45
C ILE A 271 -7.61 1.20 17.72
N TRP A 272 -6.40 1.36 18.26
CA TRP A 272 -5.82 2.67 18.51
C TRP A 272 -5.64 3.47 17.20
N LEU A 273 -5.10 2.85 16.15
CA LEU A 273 -4.95 3.50 14.84
C LEU A 273 -6.29 3.90 14.21
N ALA A 274 -7.33 3.06 14.35
CA ALA A 274 -8.67 3.40 13.92
C ALA A 274 -9.19 4.65 14.67
N GLY A 275 -9.02 4.71 15.99
CA GLY A 275 -9.35 5.90 16.79
C GLY A 275 -8.59 7.15 16.34
N THR A 276 -7.29 7.02 16.06
CA THR A 276 -6.45 8.11 15.52
C THR A 276 -6.96 8.61 14.18
N LEU A 277 -7.37 7.72 13.26
CA LEU A 277 -7.97 8.12 11.98
C LEU A 277 -9.32 8.83 12.13
N LEU A 278 -10.11 8.51 13.17
CA LEU A 278 -11.36 9.22 13.45
C LEU A 278 -11.13 10.69 13.84
N ILE A 279 -9.97 11.04 14.40
CA ILE A 279 -9.59 12.44 14.63
C ILE A 279 -9.46 13.18 13.30
N ILE A 280 -8.78 12.59 12.31
CA ILE A 280 -8.65 13.18 10.97
C ILE A 280 -10.04 13.29 10.30
N LEU A 281 -10.92 12.31 10.51
CA LEU A 281 -12.27 12.37 9.96
C LEU A 281 -13.07 13.52 10.58
N ALA A 282 -12.96 13.71 11.90
CA ALA A 282 -13.63 14.76 12.66
C ALA A 282 -13.16 16.17 12.26
N THR A 283 -11.88 16.36 11.97
CA THR A 283 -11.34 17.66 11.55
C THR A 283 -11.52 17.94 10.06
N SER A 284 -11.56 16.91 9.21
CA SER A 284 -11.70 17.07 7.77
C SER A 284 -13.16 17.13 7.30
N LEU A 285 -14.12 16.57 8.05
CA LEU A 285 -15.57 16.54 7.71
C LEU A 285 -15.85 16.17 6.24
N THR A 286 -15.07 15.25 5.68
CA THR A 286 -15.13 14.94 4.25
C THR A 286 -16.25 13.93 3.97
N ARG A 287 -17.32 14.40 3.32
CA ARG A 287 -18.54 13.62 3.01
C ARG A 287 -18.26 12.34 2.22
N ALA A 288 -17.42 12.42 1.19
CA ALA A 288 -17.04 11.25 0.38
C ALA A 288 -16.40 10.13 1.22
N TYR A 289 -15.60 10.49 2.24
CA TYR A 289 -14.99 9.51 3.14
C TYR A 289 -16.03 8.85 4.03
N MET A 290 -16.98 9.62 4.57
CA MET A 290 -18.07 9.07 5.39
C MET A 290 -18.93 8.07 4.59
N LEU A 291 -19.29 8.42 3.35
CA LEU A 291 -20.03 7.52 2.47
C LEU A 291 -19.22 6.27 2.11
N GLY A 292 -17.94 6.44 1.75
CA GLY A 292 -17.04 5.31 1.48
C GLY A 292 -16.91 4.37 2.67
N ILE A 293 -16.75 4.91 3.89
CA ILE A 293 -16.69 4.13 5.13
C ILE A 293 -18.00 3.38 5.34
N PHE A 294 -19.15 4.05 5.21
CA PHE A 294 -20.45 3.40 5.37
C PHE A 294 -20.62 2.20 4.43
N ILE A 295 -20.37 2.38 3.13
CA ILE A 295 -20.47 1.30 2.14
C ILE A 295 -19.44 0.20 2.41
N GLY A 296 -18.21 0.56 2.80
CA GLY A 296 -17.18 -0.40 3.19
C GLY A 296 -17.59 -1.27 4.39
N LEU A 297 -18.21 -0.67 5.42
CA LEU A 297 -18.73 -1.38 6.59
C LEU A 297 -19.87 -2.34 6.20
N VAL A 298 -20.80 -1.90 5.35
CA VAL A 298 -21.85 -2.77 4.80
C VAL A 298 -21.23 -3.96 4.08
N PHE A 299 -20.17 -3.74 3.31
CA PHE A 299 -19.48 -4.82 2.60
C PHE A 299 -18.78 -5.79 3.56
N LEU A 300 -18.36 -5.38 4.76
CA LEU A 300 -17.77 -6.29 5.76
C LEU A 300 -18.79 -7.23 6.42
N LEU A 301 -20.10 -6.95 6.31
CA LEU A 301 -21.14 -7.76 6.94
C LEU A 301 -21.19 -9.19 6.39
N ARG A 302 -21.24 -10.16 7.31
CA ARG A 302 -21.46 -11.59 7.05
C ARG A 302 -22.30 -12.20 8.17
N ARG A 303 -23.03 -13.28 7.86
CA ARG A 303 -23.84 -14.03 8.82
C ARG A 303 -23.10 -14.41 10.12
N ASN A 304 -21.78 -14.64 10.06
CA ASN A 304 -20.97 -15.07 11.21
C ASN A 304 -20.26 -13.92 11.96
N ASN A 305 -20.24 -12.69 11.44
CA ASN A 305 -19.53 -11.55 12.07
C ASN A 305 -20.39 -10.28 12.20
N TRP A 306 -21.65 -10.28 11.76
CA TRP A 306 -22.50 -9.07 11.72
C TRP A 306 -22.58 -8.35 13.07
N LYS A 307 -22.66 -9.08 14.18
CA LYS A 307 -22.68 -8.50 15.53
C LYS A 307 -21.40 -7.71 15.80
N GLN A 308 -20.25 -8.25 15.43
CA GLN A 308 -18.96 -7.59 15.61
C GLN A 308 -18.87 -6.35 14.71
N VAL A 309 -19.22 -6.48 13.43
CA VAL A 309 -19.24 -5.32 12.52
C VAL A 309 -20.13 -4.21 13.09
N LEU A 310 -21.33 -4.54 13.60
CA LEU A 310 -22.22 -3.57 14.23
C LEU A 310 -21.59 -2.93 15.47
N ILE A 311 -21.02 -3.72 16.39
CA ILE A 311 -20.36 -3.21 17.60
C ILE A 311 -19.23 -2.23 17.27
N TYR A 312 -18.31 -2.62 16.38
CA TYR A 312 -17.20 -1.75 15.99
C TYR A 312 -17.66 -0.53 15.20
N SER A 313 -18.72 -0.64 14.39
CA SER A 313 -19.30 0.49 13.65
C SER A 313 -19.95 1.50 14.59
N VAL A 314 -20.80 1.03 15.51
CA VAL A 314 -21.45 1.88 16.53
C VAL A 314 -20.39 2.50 17.44
N GLY A 315 -19.40 1.72 17.88
CA GLY A 315 -18.27 2.22 18.65
C GLY A 315 -17.49 3.31 17.91
N ALA A 316 -17.22 3.13 16.62
CA ALA A 316 -16.55 4.14 15.80
C ALA A 316 -17.38 5.42 15.67
N VAL A 317 -18.71 5.33 15.51
CA VAL A 317 -19.61 6.49 15.47
C VAL A 317 -19.63 7.23 16.82
N ILE A 318 -19.73 6.51 17.94
CA ILE A 318 -19.69 7.11 19.28
C ILE A 318 -18.35 7.82 19.51
N ILE A 319 -17.24 7.16 19.19
CA ILE A 319 -15.90 7.75 19.33
C ILE A 319 -15.75 8.97 18.41
N PHE A 320 -16.21 8.90 17.16
CA PHE A 320 -16.23 10.03 16.24
C PHE A 320 -17.02 11.20 16.81
N MET A 321 -18.24 10.97 17.29
CA MET A 321 -19.09 12.01 17.87
C MET A 321 -18.46 12.62 19.11
N ALA A 322 -17.85 11.81 19.98
CA ALA A 322 -17.14 12.29 21.17
C ALA A 322 -15.93 13.15 20.81
N ILE A 323 -15.09 12.70 19.86
CA ILE A 323 -13.92 13.45 19.38
C ILE A 323 -14.36 14.77 18.74
N PHE A 324 -15.31 14.71 17.79
CA PHE A 324 -15.80 15.87 17.09
C PHE A 324 -16.41 16.90 18.05
N SER A 325 -17.29 16.46 18.95
CA SER A 325 -17.94 17.34 19.93
C SER A 325 -16.92 17.95 20.89
N SER A 326 -15.90 17.19 21.31
CA SER A 326 -14.85 17.71 22.20
C SER A 326 -13.98 18.76 21.51
N ILE A 327 -13.58 18.50 20.26
CA ILE A 327 -12.83 19.45 19.45
C ILE A 327 -13.65 20.73 19.27
N HIS A 328 -14.91 20.60 18.85
CA HIS A 328 -15.76 21.76 18.58
C HIS A 328 -16.11 22.55 19.84
N LEU A 329 -16.36 21.88 20.97
CA LEU A 329 -16.56 22.54 22.25
C LEU A 329 -15.32 23.37 22.64
N THR A 330 -14.13 22.85 22.35
CA THR A 330 -12.87 23.55 22.62
C THR A 330 -12.69 24.76 21.69
N THR A 331 -12.85 24.61 20.37
CA THR A 331 -12.68 25.71 19.40
C THR A 331 -13.75 26.79 19.56
N SER A 332 -14.98 26.39 19.91
CA SER A 332 -16.09 27.30 20.18
C SER A 332 -16.03 27.98 21.54
N ARG A 333 -15.06 27.63 22.40
CA ARG A 333 -14.92 28.10 23.79
C ARG A 333 -16.17 27.81 24.63
N GLY A 334 -16.69 26.60 24.52
CA GLY A 334 -17.83 26.12 25.30
C GLY A 334 -19.20 26.47 24.71
N LYS A 335 -19.26 27.12 23.54
CA LYS A 335 -20.53 27.61 22.97
C LYS A 335 -21.34 26.56 22.23
N SER A 336 -20.69 25.55 21.65
CA SER A 336 -21.38 24.55 20.83
C SER A 336 -20.63 23.22 20.74
N PHE A 337 -21.40 22.11 20.70
CA PHE A 337 -20.90 20.78 20.36
C PHE A 337 -20.72 20.55 18.84
N GLY A 338 -21.13 21.48 17.99
CA GLY A 338 -20.90 21.45 16.54
C GLY A 338 -21.89 20.58 15.76
N TRP A 339 -22.96 20.11 16.39
CA TRP A 339 -23.93 19.23 15.73
C TRP A 339 -24.72 19.95 14.64
N GLU A 340 -24.88 21.28 14.75
CA GLU A 340 -25.37 22.16 13.69
C GLU A 340 -24.51 22.06 12.43
N LEU A 341 -23.18 21.96 12.58
CA LEU A 341 -22.26 21.82 11.46
C LEU A 341 -22.41 20.45 10.80
N LEU A 342 -22.56 19.38 11.58
CA LEU A 342 -22.85 18.05 11.05
C LEU A 342 -24.21 18.01 10.33
N GLY A 343 -25.23 18.65 10.89
CA GLY A 343 -26.55 18.79 10.29
C GLY A 343 -26.50 19.51 8.93
N MET A 344 -25.80 20.64 8.86
CA MET A 344 -25.57 21.37 7.61
C MET A 344 -24.86 20.50 6.57
N ARG A 345 -23.82 19.76 6.97
CA ARG A 345 -23.07 18.86 6.08
C ARG A 345 -23.93 17.71 5.56
N ALA A 346 -24.79 17.14 6.40
CA ALA A 346 -25.73 16.11 6.00
C ALA A 346 -26.80 16.65 5.04
N GLY A 347 -27.38 17.81 5.32
CA GLY A 347 -28.35 18.48 4.44
C GLY A 347 -27.79 18.80 3.06
N ALA A 348 -26.52 19.24 3.01
CA ALA A 348 -25.83 19.53 1.75
C ALA A 348 -25.53 18.28 0.89
N VAL A 349 -25.72 17.05 1.40
CA VAL A 349 -25.70 15.84 0.56
C VAL A 349 -26.98 15.74 -0.29
N ILE A 350 -28.12 16.14 0.29
CA ILE A 350 -29.43 16.11 -0.37
C ILE A 350 -29.58 17.30 -1.30
N ASN A 351 -29.17 18.49 -0.83
CA ASN A 351 -29.23 19.74 -1.59
C ASN A 351 -27.83 20.35 -1.72
N PRO A 352 -27.00 19.92 -2.69
CA PRO A 352 -25.61 20.38 -2.78
C PRO A 352 -25.44 21.87 -3.08
N GLN A 353 -26.51 22.56 -3.49
CA GLN A 353 -26.49 24.00 -3.73
C GLN A 353 -26.41 24.83 -2.44
N THR A 354 -26.70 24.23 -1.27
CA THR A 354 -26.68 24.94 0.01
C THR A 354 -25.28 25.07 0.62
N ASP A 355 -24.26 24.43 0.04
CA ASP A 355 -22.88 24.59 0.48
C ASP A 355 -21.92 24.84 -0.71
N ASP A 356 -20.99 25.78 -0.56
CA ASP A 356 -20.08 26.20 -1.64
C ASP A 356 -19.31 25.04 -2.28
N SER A 357 -18.97 24.04 -1.47
CA SER A 357 -18.24 22.85 -1.94
C SER A 357 -19.10 21.94 -2.81
N GLY A 358 -20.39 21.78 -2.50
CA GLY A 358 -21.34 21.04 -3.32
C GLY A 358 -21.68 21.81 -4.60
N LEU A 359 -21.94 23.11 -4.46
CA LEU A 359 -22.26 23.99 -5.58
C LEU A 359 -21.11 24.06 -6.60
N SER A 360 -19.86 24.18 -6.13
CA SER A 360 -18.68 24.17 -7.02
C SER A 360 -18.62 22.91 -7.89
N ARG A 361 -18.90 21.73 -7.32
CA ARG A 361 -18.94 20.46 -8.08
C ARG A 361 -20.09 20.40 -9.08
N LEU A 362 -21.25 20.93 -8.73
CA LEU A 362 -22.39 21.01 -9.65
C LEU A 362 -22.08 21.93 -10.84
N LEU A 363 -21.39 23.05 -10.61
CA LEU A 363 -21.02 24.01 -11.66
C LEU A 363 -19.94 23.47 -12.60
N LEU A 364 -19.06 22.57 -12.13
CA LEU A 364 -18.07 21.89 -12.96
C LEU A 364 -18.71 20.90 -13.94
N LEU A 365 -19.77 20.21 -13.53
CA LEU A 365 -20.32 19.07 -14.28
C LEU A 365 -20.76 19.40 -15.73
N PRO A 366 -21.48 20.51 -16.02
CA PRO A 366 -21.77 20.89 -17.40
C PRO A 366 -20.52 21.12 -18.25
N LYS A 367 -19.47 21.71 -17.67
CA LYS A 367 -18.20 21.98 -18.37
C LYS A 367 -17.41 20.71 -18.64
N ILE A 368 -17.40 19.77 -17.71
CA ILE A 368 -16.85 18.44 -17.94
C ILE A 368 -17.60 17.73 -19.08
N TRP A 369 -18.94 17.84 -19.10
CA TRP A 369 -19.76 17.23 -20.15
C TRP A 369 -19.51 17.83 -21.54
N GLU A 370 -19.28 19.15 -21.63
CA GLU A 370 -18.85 19.81 -22.87
C GLU A 370 -17.54 19.22 -23.40
N LYS A 371 -16.54 18.99 -22.52
CA LYS A 371 -15.26 18.35 -22.89
C LYS A 371 -15.46 16.91 -23.38
N ILE A 372 -16.22 16.09 -22.65
CA ILE A 372 -16.52 14.71 -23.04
C ILE A 372 -17.17 14.65 -24.42
N LYS A 373 -18.11 15.56 -24.72
CA LYS A 373 -18.75 15.64 -26.03
C LYS A 373 -17.80 16.07 -27.15
N SER A 374 -16.84 16.95 -26.87
CA SER A 374 -15.88 17.41 -27.88
C SER A 374 -14.89 16.32 -28.32
N ALA A 375 -14.56 15.37 -27.44
CA ALA A 375 -13.57 14.33 -27.73
C ALA A 375 -13.93 12.98 -27.07
N PRO A 376 -14.99 12.30 -27.53
CA PRO A 376 -15.57 11.15 -26.82
C PRO A 376 -14.67 9.90 -26.78
N LEU A 377 -13.84 9.67 -27.81
CA LEU A 377 -13.05 8.44 -27.92
C LEU A 377 -11.75 8.48 -27.12
N PHE A 378 -10.94 9.52 -27.31
CA PHE A 378 -9.59 9.65 -26.72
C PHE A 378 -9.45 10.82 -25.75
N GLY A 379 -10.54 11.53 -25.46
CA GLY A 379 -10.55 12.68 -24.55
C GLY A 379 -9.82 13.87 -25.13
N THR A 380 -9.78 14.95 -24.36
CA THR A 380 -9.02 16.17 -24.67
C THR A 380 -7.53 16.02 -24.34
N GLY A 381 -7.13 14.95 -23.67
CA GLY A 381 -5.77 14.71 -23.20
C GLY A 381 -5.56 15.15 -21.75
N LEU A 382 -4.52 14.60 -21.12
CA LEU A 382 -4.15 14.92 -19.72
C LEU A 382 -3.70 16.38 -19.59
N GLY A 383 -3.80 16.96 -18.40
CA GLY A 383 -3.45 18.36 -18.16
C GLY A 383 -4.50 19.37 -18.62
N ASP A 384 -5.73 18.92 -18.86
CA ASP A 384 -6.82 19.79 -19.29
C ASP A 384 -7.26 20.73 -18.16
N THR A 385 -7.88 21.84 -18.53
CA THR A 385 -8.40 22.82 -17.58
C THR A 385 -9.81 23.27 -17.95
N LEU A 386 -10.53 23.69 -16.91
CA LEU A 386 -11.89 24.19 -17.01
C LEU A 386 -11.95 25.60 -16.42
N THR A 387 -12.62 26.50 -17.15
CA THR A 387 -12.98 27.82 -16.62
C THR A 387 -14.42 27.79 -16.13
N VAL A 388 -14.60 27.98 -14.82
CA VAL A 388 -15.90 27.90 -14.15
C VAL A 388 -16.03 29.01 -13.10
N TYR A 389 -17.25 29.44 -12.82
CA TYR A 389 -17.51 30.34 -11.69
C TYR A 389 -17.28 29.63 -10.35
N SER A 390 -16.48 30.22 -9.47
CA SER A 390 -16.29 29.70 -8.11
C SER A 390 -17.16 30.48 -7.12
N PRO A 391 -18.11 29.82 -6.42
CA PRO A 391 -18.91 30.47 -5.38
C PRO A 391 -18.03 30.93 -4.20
N THR A 392 -16.95 30.19 -3.90
CA THR A 392 -16.02 30.53 -2.81
C THR A 392 -15.24 31.82 -3.06
N TRP A 393 -14.88 32.10 -4.31
CA TRP A 393 -14.11 33.30 -4.68
C TRP A 393 -14.95 34.42 -5.30
N GLY A 394 -16.22 34.15 -5.60
CA GLY A 394 -17.12 35.10 -6.27
C GLY A 394 -16.70 35.47 -7.70
N ARG A 395 -15.80 34.71 -8.34
CA ARG A 395 -15.24 35.01 -9.68
C ARG A 395 -15.02 33.75 -10.51
N GLN A 396 -14.81 33.92 -11.82
CA GLN A 396 -14.34 32.82 -12.66
C GLN A 396 -12.92 32.42 -12.28
N ILE A 397 -12.69 31.11 -12.23
CA ILE A 397 -11.39 30.50 -12.01
C ILE A 397 -11.12 29.48 -13.11
N THR A 398 -9.86 29.31 -13.46
CA THR A 398 -9.39 28.20 -14.30
C THR A 398 -8.75 27.16 -13.40
N THR A 399 -9.18 25.91 -13.50
CA THR A 399 -8.70 24.82 -12.66
C THR A 399 -8.51 23.54 -13.45
N SER A 400 -7.49 22.76 -13.08
CA SER A 400 -7.30 21.37 -13.51
C SER A 400 -7.98 20.37 -12.57
N GLN A 401 -8.56 20.83 -11.45
CA GLN A 401 -9.27 19.95 -10.51
C GLN A 401 -10.74 19.81 -10.90
N PHE A 402 -11.10 18.65 -11.46
CA PHE A 402 -12.47 18.41 -11.95
C PHE A 402 -13.41 17.97 -10.82
N ASP A 403 -12.88 17.47 -9.70
CA ASP A 403 -13.62 17.00 -8.51
C ASP A 403 -14.67 15.90 -8.80
N TRP A 404 -14.60 15.27 -9.97
CA TRP A 404 -15.44 14.17 -10.45
C TRP A 404 -14.56 13.09 -11.09
N GLY A 405 -13.92 12.24 -10.27
CA GLY A 405 -12.80 11.40 -10.72
C GLY A 405 -13.10 10.51 -11.92
N TYR A 406 -14.30 9.93 -12.02
CA TYR A 406 -14.66 9.10 -13.18
C TYR A 406 -14.94 9.91 -14.46
N PHE A 407 -15.56 11.08 -14.32
CA PHE A 407 -15.82 11.94 -15.48
C PHE A 407 -14.54 12.66 -15.94
N GLU A 408 -13.62 12.97 -15.04
CA GLU A 408 -12.26 13.44 -15.34
C GLU A 408 -11.54 12.43 -16.22
N ILE A 409 -11.52 11.14 -15.84
CA ILE A 409 -10.93 10.07 -16.67
C ILE A 409 -11.55 10.04 -18.08
N ILE A 410 -12.88 10.14 -18.20
CA ILE A 410 -13.55 10.14 -19.51
C ILE A 410 -13.25 11.42 -20.29
N ALA A 411 -13.20 12.58 -19.64
CA ALA A 411 -12.91 13.85 -20.30
C ALA A 411 -11.49 13.88 -20.86
N GLU A 412 -10.50 13.42 -20.09
CA GLU A 412 -9.09 13.51 -20.46
C GLU A 412 -8.62 12.33 -21.32
N MET A 413 -9.09 11.10 -21.05
CA MET A 413 -8.63 9.88 -21.74
C MET A 413 -9.69 9.28 -22.68
N GLY A 414 -10.89 9.83 -22.72
CA GLY A 414 -12.01 9.32 -23.52
C GLY A 414 -12.56 7.99 -23.02
N ILE A 415 -13.56 7.47 -23.74
CA ILE A 415 -14.18 6.18 -23.39
C ILE A 415 -13.19 5.02 -23.50
N VAL A 416 -12.19 5.10 -24.39
CA VAL A 416 -11.15 4.07 -24.54
C VAL A 416 -10.26 4.02 -23.30
N GLY A 417 -9.81 5.18 -22.79
CA GLY A 417 -9.06 5.25 -21.55
C GLY A 417 -9.87 4.80 -20.33
N ALA A 418 -11.15 5.19 -20.27
CA ALA A 418 -12.06 4.73 -19.21
C ALA A 418 -12.26 3.21 -19.22
N LEU A 419 -12.33 2.57 -20.41
CA LEU A 419 -12.38 1.11 -20.53
C LEU A 419 -11.09 0.45 -20.07
N ALA A 420 -9.92 1.03 -20.37
CA ALA A 420 -8.64 0.54 -19.86
C ALA A 420 -8.60 0.57 -18.32
N TRP A 421 -9.08 1.66 -17.71
CA TRP A 421 -9.28 1.75 -16.27
C TRP A 421 -10.23 0.68 -15.74
N LEU A 422 -11.39 0.49 -16.37
CA LEU A 422 -12.35 -0.54 -15.97
C LEU A 422 -11.75 -1.95 -15.99
N ILE A 423 -11.03 -2.30 -17.07
CA ILE A 423 -10.35 -3.59 -17.20
C ILE A 423 -9.31 -3.76 -16.09
N PHE A 424 -8.52 -2.72 -15.82
CA PHE A 424 -7.52 -2.76 -14.76
C PHE A 424 -8.16 -2.94 -13.36
N LEU A 425 -9.24 -2.23 -13.07
CA LEU A 425 -9.97 -2.35 -11.80
C LEU A 425 -10.63 -3.73 -11.64
N LEU A 426 -11.23 -4.28 -12.71
CA LEU A 426 -11.78 -5.64 -12.71
C LEU A 426 -10.69 -6.69 -12.48
N TYR A 427 -9.52 -6.50 -13.08
CA TYR A 427 -8.36 -7.36 -12.83
C TYR A 427 -7.96 -7.36 -11.36
N ILE A 428 -7.94 -6.22 -10.67
CA ILE A 428 -7.64 -6.14 -9.23
C ILE A 428 -8.68 -6.92 -8.40
N ILE A 429 -9.97 -6.85 -8.76
CA ILE A 429 -11.01 -7.63 -8.08
C ILE A 429 -10.76 -9.14 -8.25
N ILE A 430 -10.41 -9.57 -9.46
CA ILE A 430 -10.08 -10.97 -9.76
C ILE A 430 -8.86 -11.43 -8.95
N ASP A 431 -7.79 -10.62 -8.94
CA ASP A 431 -6.57 -10.88 -8.15
C ASP A 431 -6.90 -11.03 -6.66
N ILE A 432 -7.71 -10.13 -6.11
CA ILE A 432 -8.15 -10.21 -4.71
C ILE A 432 -8.86 -11.55 -4.47
N TYR A 433 -9.76 -11.97 -5.36
CA TYR A 433 -10.53 -13.20 -5.19
C TYR A 433 -9.66 -14.46 -5.26
N GLN A 434 -8.69 -14.48 -6.18
CA GLN A 434 -7.82 -15.62 -6.42
C GLN A 434 -6.73 -15.76 -5.35
N ASN A 435 -6.07 -14.64 -4.98
CA ASN A 435 -4.85 -14.67 -4.17
C ASN A 435 -5.08 -14.42 -2.67
N LYS A 436 -6.15 -13.69 -2.28
CA LYS A 436 -6.38 -13.35 -0.86
C LYS A 436 -7.15 -14.46 -0.13
N SER A 437 -6.67 -14.79 1.06
CA SER A 437 -7.22 -15.87 1.88
C SER A 437 -8.39 -15.42 2.75
N GLY A 438 -9.40 -16.29 2.90
CA GLY A 438 -10.48 -16.19 3.89
C GLY A 438 -10.98 -14.77 4.17
N ASP A 439 -10.73 -14.30 5.40
CA ASP A 439 -11.16 -12.98 5.89
C ASP A 439 -10.46 -11.82 5.17
N ASN A 440 -9.18 -11.98 4.80
CA ASN A 440 -8.43 -10.94 4.09
C ASN A 440 -9.07 -10.62 2.74
N ARG A 441 -9.58 -11.63 2.01
CA ARG A 441 -10.30 -11.40 0.75
C ARG A 441 -11.45 -10.40 0.92
N ARG A 442 -12.27 -10.59 1.95
CA ARG A 442 -13.42 -9.74 2.22
C ARG A 442 -13.00 -8.33 2.63
N ILE A 443 -11.97 -8.23 3.48
CA ILE A 443 -11.42 -6.94 3.92
C ILE A 443 -10.89 -6.15 2.72
N PHE A 444 -10.12 -6.79 1.85
CA PHE A 444 -9.55 -6.13 0.66
C PHE A 444 -10.63 -5.74 -0.36
N LEU A 445 -11.67 -6.55 -0.55
CA LEU A 445 -12.82 -6.14 -1.37
C LEU A 445 -13.57 -4.95 -0.75
N ALA A 446 -13.74 -4.93 0.57
CA ALA A 446 -14.39 -3.81 1.26
C ALA A 446 -13.58 -2.51 1.12
N THR A 447 -12.26 -2.57 1.25
CA THR A 447 -11.40 -1.39 1.04
C THR A 447 -11.36 -0.97 -0.43
N PHE A 448 -11.39 -1.91 -1.39
CA PHE A 448 -11.54 -1.59 -2.81
C PHE A 448 -12.85 -0.84 -3.10
N ILE A 449 -13.98 -1.33 -2.58
CA ILE A 449 -15.27 -0.66 -2.74
C ILE A 449 -15.24 0.72 -2.08
N THR A 450 -14.59 0.85 -0.93
CA THR A 450 -14.43 2.13 -0.22
C THR A 450 -13.74 3.17 -1.10
N ILE A 451 -12.62 2.81 -1.73
CA ILE A 451 -11.89 3.74 -2.60
C ILE A 451 -12.66 4.05 -3.89
N ALA A 452 -13.43 3.11 -4.43
CA ALA A 452 -14.28 3.35 -5.60
C ALA A 452 -15.36 4.40 -5.28
N ILE A 453 -16.02 4.30 -4.11
CA ILE A 453 -17.00 5.29 -3.66
C ILE A 453 -16.36 6.65 -3.41
N VAL A 454 -15.19 6.69 -2.77
CA VAL A 454 -14.44 7.95 -2.57
C VAL A 454 -14.05 8.59 -3.91
N GLY A 455 -13.73 7.78 -4.92
CA GLY A 455 -13.35 8.21 -6.27
C GLY A 455 -14.46 8.86 -7.10
N ILE A 456 -15.73 8.76 -6.67
CA ILE A 456 -16.83 9.45 -7.36
C ILE A 456 -16.62 10.98 -7.32
N ALA A 457 -16.22 11.50 -6.16
CA ALA A 457 -16.17 12.94 -5.87
C ALA A 457 -14.74 13.45 -5.60
N GLY A 458 -13.73 12.70 -6.06
CA GLY A 458 -12.32 13.04 -5.90
C GLY A 458 -11.39 12.15 -6.72
N PRO A 459 -10.09 12.50 -6.82
CA PRO A 459 -9.14 11.86 -7.73
C PRO A 459 -8.59 10.53 -7.19
N MET A 460 -9.45 9.64 -6.64
CA MET A 460 -8.98 8.45 -5.93
C MET A 460 -8.24 7.44 -6.82
N PHE A 461 -8.46 7.45 -8.13
CA PHE A 461 -7.72 6.56 -9.05
C PHE A 461 -6.62 7.28 -9.83
N THR A 462 -6.71 8.60 -9.96
CA THR A 462 -5.72 9.41 -10.68
C THR A 462 -4.68 10.04 -9.75
N HIS A 463 -4.85 9.99 -8.42
CA HIS A 463 -3.87 10.51 -7.46
C HIS A 463 -2.90 9.43 -6.96
N ILE A 464 -1.66 9.82 -6.63
CA ILE A 464 -0.58 8.93 -6.17
C ILE A 464 -1.02 8.04 -4.99
N PHE A 465 -1.66 8.61 -3.96
CA PHE A 465 -2.16 7.81 -2.82
C PHE A 465 -3.20 6.77 -3.21
N GLY A 466 -4.04 7.09 -4.19
CA GLY A 466 -4.94 6.14 -4.82
C GLY A 466 -4.21 4.94 -5.40
N ILE A 467 -3.24 5.24 -6.27
CA ILE A 467 -2.35 4.26 -6.90
C ILE A 467 -1.61 3.42 -5.85
N VAL A 468 -1.05 4.04 -4.81
CA VAL A 468 -0.39 3.34 -3.70
C VAL A 468 -1.33 2.35 -3.02
N TRP A 469 -2.61 2.72 -2.83
CA TRP A 469 -3.59 1.78 -2.30
C TRP A 469 -3.88 0.62 -3.25
N LEU A 470 -3.96 0.87 -4.56
CA LEU A 470 -4.07 -0.21 -5.56
C LEU A 470 -2.87 -1.16 -5.50
N LEU A 471 -1.65 -0.64 -5.32
CA LEU A 471 -0.45 -1.46 -5.11
C LEU A 471 -0.55 -2.31 -3.84
N ILE A 472 -1.09 -1.76 -2.74
CA ILE A 472 -1.34 -2.52 -1.51
C ILE A 472 -2.35 -3.65 -1.78
N LEU A 473 -3.41 -3.38 -2.53
CA LEU A 473 -4.41 -4.40 -2.90
C LEU A 473 -3.76 -5.56 -3.67
N MET A 474 -2.88 -5.26 -4.63
CA MET A 474 -2.15 -6.23 -5.45
C MET A 474 -0.94 -6.86 -4.74
N SER A 475 -0.49 -6.31 -3.61
CA SER A 475 0.67 -6.81 -2.86
C SER A 475 0.42 -8.22 -2.26
N PRO A 476 1.46 -8.94 -1.80
CA PRO A 476 1.29 -10.23 -1.15
C PRO A 476 0.71 -10.14 0.27
N LEU A 477 0.31 -8.95 0.72
CA LEU A 477 -0.38 -8.76 1.98
C LEU A 477 -1.72 -9.51 1.99
N GLY A 478 -1.91 -10.39 2.97
CA GLY A 478 -3.15 -11.17 3.11
C GLY A 478 -3.30 -12.33 2.12
N TRP A 479 -2.24 -12.69 1.40
CA TRP A 479 -2.22 -13.88 0.54
C TRP A 479 -2.41 -15.18 1.33
N LEU A 480 -2.76 -16.25 0.61
CA LEU A 480 -2.77 -17.61 1.16
C LEU A 480 -1.38 -17.94 1.72
N ARG A 481 -1.36 -18.45 2.95
CA ARG A 481 -0.15 -18.94 3.60
C ARG A 481 -0.23 -20.45 3.78
N SER A 482 0.89 -21.11 3.59
CA SER A 482 1.09 -22.49 4.01
C SER A 482 2.39 -22.58 4.79
N SER A 483 2.45 -23.45 5.78
CA SER A 483 3.69 -23.77 6.47
C SER A 483 4.12 -25.16 6.01
N SER A 484 5.36 -25.25 5.54
CA SER A 484 5.97 -26.48 5.10
C SER A 484 7.21 -26.77 5.94
N THR A 485 7.44 -28.05 6.22
CA THR A 485 8.59 -28.50 6.98
C THR A 485 9.27 -29.67 6.29
N GLY A 486 10.58 -29.79 6.47
CA GLY A 486 11.37 -30.84 5.84
C GLY A 486 12.79 -30.88 6.39
N GLY A 487 13.70 -31.49 5.63
CA GLY A 487 15.07 -31.61 6.11
C GLY A 487 16.14 -31.75 5.03
N ILE A 488 17.34 -31.35 5.42
CA ILE A 488 18.57 -31.73 4.73
C ILE A 488 19.01 -33.04 5.36
N VAL A 489 18.71 -34.13 4.65
CA VAL A 489 19.04 -35.48 5.09
C VAL A 489 20.43 -35.83 4.60
N VAL A 490 21.36 -36.12 5.50
CA VAL A 490 22.76 -36.47 5.25
C VAL A 490 22.98 -37.94 5.58
N ASN A 491 23.65 -38.67 4.68
CA ASN A 491 24.05 -40.05 4.91
C ASN A 491 25.49 -40.16 5.45
N SER A 492 25.94 -41.36 5.78
CA SER A 492 27.29 -41.62 6.29
C SER A 492 28.43 -41.24 5.32
N ASP A 493 28.13 -41.16 4.02
CA ASP A 493 29.09 -40.76 2.98
C ASP A 493 29.15 -39.22 2.79
N GLY A 494 28.40 -38.45 3.59
CA GLY A 494 28.30 -36.99 3.45
C GLY A 494 27.47 -36.52 2.25
N LYS A 495 26.68 -37.41 1.64
CA LYS A 495 25.74 -37.06 0.55
C LYS A 495 24.40 -36.63 1.13
N ILE A 496 23.71 -35.78 0.39
CA ILE A 496 22.44 -35.17 0.77
C ILE A 496 21.31 -35.73 -0.10
N ALA A 497 20.18 -36.07 0.53
CA ALA A 497 18.98 -36.49 -0.20
C ALA A 497 18.28 -35.28 -0.82
N VAL A 498 17.97 -35.39 -2.11
CA VAL A 498 17.15 -34.44 -2.86
C VAL A 498 16.06 -35.20 -3.60
N VAL A 499 14.91 -34.55 -3.79
CA VAL A 499 13.73 -35.14 -4.41
C VAL A 499 13.31 -34.33 -5.62
N ALA A 500 12.78 -34.99 -6.64
CA ALA A 500 12.29 -34.37 -7.87
C ALA A 500 10.77 -34.45 -7.94
N ASN A 501 10.15 -33.30 -8.17
CA ASN A 501 8.71 -33.24 -8.41
C ASN A 501 8.39 -33.63 -9.86
N HIS A 502 7.51 -34.62 -10.04
CA HIS A 502 7.13 -35.17 -11.35
C HIS A 502 6.50 -34.13 -12.28
N ASN A 503 5.63 -33.28 -11.74
CA ASN A 503 4.82 -32.38 -12.56
C ASN A 503 5.59 -31.13 -13.02
N SER A 504 6.64 -30.74 -12.29
CA SER A 504 7.40 -29.51 -12.56
C SER A 504 8.86 -29.75 -12.96
N GLN A 505 9.36 -30.99 -12.94
CA GLN A 505 10.77 -31.32 -13.16
C GLN A 505 11.73 -30.50 -12.27
N THR A 506 11.29 -30.17 -11.06
CA THR A 506 12.05 -29.34 -10.12
C THR A 506 12.64 -30.19 -9.01
N TRP A 507 13.90 -29.92 -8.66
CA TRP A 507 14.61 -30.54 -7.55
C TRP A 507 14.55 -29.67 -6.29
N SER A 508 14.29 -30.31 -5.14
CA SER A 508 14.27 -29.68 -3.83
C SER A 508 14.70 -30.64 -2.72
N PHE A 509 14.87 -30.13 -1.51
CA PHE A 509 14.95 -30.98 -0.32
C PHE A 509 13.60 -31.64 -0.01
N PRO A 510 13.59 -32.82 0.64
CA PRO A 510 12.37 -33.48 1.06
C PRO A 510 11.61 -32.66 2.12
N LYS A 511 10.32 -32.41 1.88
CA LYS A 511 9.45 -31.51 2.66
C LYS A 511 7.98 -31.65 2.23
N GLY A 512 7.08 -31.24 3.11
CA GLY A 512 5.70 -30.94 2.71
C GLY A 512 4.94 -30.13 3.74
N ASN A 513 3.61 -30.13 3.66
CA ASN A 513 2.78 -29.23 4.48
C ASN A 513 2.61 -29.79 5.89
N ILE A 514 2.57 -28.90 6.88
CA ILE A 514 2.23 -29.30 8.25
C ILE A 514 0.71 -29.45 8.34
N GLU A 515 0.23 -30.63 8.77
CA GLU A 515 -1.20 -30.85 8.93
C GLU A 515 -1.78 -30.14 10.17
N PRO A 516 -3.10 -29.82 10.20
CA PRO A 516 -3.71 -29.15 11.35
C PRO A 516 -3.56 -29.95 12.65
N GLY A 517 -2.77 -29.43 13.60
CA GLY A 517 -2.52 -30.07 14.89
C GLY A 517 -1.26 -30.95 14.93
N GLU A 518 -0.55 -31.07 13.80
CA GLU A 518 0.69 -31.84 13.69
C GLU A 518 1.90 -31.02 14.20
N GLU A 519 2.79 -31.68 14.95
CA GLU A 519 4.05 -31.07 15.38
C GLU A 519 5.04 -31.01 14.20
N LYS A 520 5.84 -29.92 14.09
CA LYS A 520 6.83 -29.74 13.01
C LYS A 520 7.77 -30.95 12.84
N MET A 521 8.26 -31.53 13.94
CA MET A 521 9.17 -32.68 13.87
C MET A 521 8.47 -33.94 13.35
N THR A 522 7.23 -34.17 13.76
CA THR A 522 6.39 -35.28 13.29
C THR A 522 6.11 -35.15 11.79
N ALA A 523 5.67 -33.96 11.37
CA ALA A 523 5.46 -33.63 9.97
C ALA A 523 6.74 -33.82 9.14
N THR A 524 7.89 -33.37 9.65
CA THR A 524 9.19 -33.51 8.96
C THR A 524 9.54 -34.98 8.71
N LYS A 525 9.34 -35.85 9.70
CA LYS A 525 9.61 -37.28 9.57
C LYS A 525 8.67 -37.95 8.58
N ARG A 526 7.37 -37.63 8.62
CA ARG A 526 6.36 -38.14 7.69
C ARG A 526 6.69 -37.77 6.25
N GLU A 527 6.92 -36.48 6.00
CA GLU A 527 7.22 -35.96 4.65
C GLU A 527 8.52 -36.54 4.08
N ILE A 528 9.57 -36.71 4.90
CA ILE A 528 10.80 -37.35 4.44
C ILE A 528 10.56 -38.81 4.11
N TYR A 529 9.83 -39.55 4.95
CA TYR A 529 9.48 -40.93 4.66
C TYR A 529 8.69 -41.05 3.35
N GLU A 530 7.69 -40.19 3.13
CA GLU A 530 6.87 -40.20 1.92
C GLU A 530 7.69 -39.85 0.66
N GLU A 531 8.48 -38.78 0.69
CA GLU A 531 9.21 -38.29 -0.50
C GLU A 531 10.55 -39.02 -0.74
N THR A 532 11.10 -39.75 0.24
CA THR A 532 12.40 -40.43 0.10
C THR A 532 12.35 -41.94 0.33
N GLY A 533 11.33 -42.47 0.99
CA GLY A 533 11.25 -43.87 1.43
C GLY A 533 12.09 -44.23 2.65
N LEU A 534 12.82 -43.28 3.25
CA LEU A 534 13.64 -43.55 4.43
C LEU A 534 12.78 -43.76 5.67
N ALA A 535 12.91 -44.94 6.29
CA ALA A 535 12.09 -45.32 7.43
C ALA A 535 12.23 -44.34 8.61
N VAL A 536 11.09 -43.96 9.20
CA VAL A 536 10.98 -42.90 10.20
C VAL A 536 11.89 -43.12 11.42
N GLU A 537 12.05 -44.37 11.84
CA GLU A 537 12.90 -44.78 12.95
C GLU A 537 14.40 -44.59 12.70
N LYS A 538 14.82 -44.50 11.42
CA LYS A 538 16.21 -44.23 11.04
C LYS A 538 16.54 -42.74 10.95
N LEU A 539 15.53 -41.87 10.95
CA LEU A 539 15.69 -40.43 10.84
C LEU A 539 16.11 -39.82 12.18
N LYS A 540 17.40 -39.46 12.32
CA LYS A 540 17.93 -38.77 13.49
C LYS A 540 17.97 -37.26 13.26
N ILE A 541 16.97 -36.55 13.78
CA ILE A 541 16.92 -35.08 13.73
C ILE A 541 17.96 -34.53 14.72
N GLU A 542 18.94 -33.77 14.23
CA GLU A 542 19.96 -33.12 15.06
C GLU A 542 19.49 -31.74 15.55
N LYS A 543 19.14 -30.85 14.63
CA LYS A 543 18.79 -29.45 14.93
C LYS A 543 17.97 -28.81 13.82
N LEU A 544 17.30 -27.70 14.13
CA LEU A 544 16.71 -26.80 13.15
C LEU A 544 17.84 -25.98 12.49
N LEU A 545 17.99 -26.07 11.17
CA LEU A 545 18.99 -25.29 10.42
C LEU A 545 18.54 -23.85 10.21
N GLY A 546 17.23 -23.64 10.04
CA GLY A 546 16.66 -22.31 9.92
C GLY A 546 15.28 -22.31 9.27
N GLU A 547 14.75 -21.10 9.15
CA GLU A 547 13.46 -20.84 8.53
C GLU A 547 13.61 -19.74 7.47
N TYR A 548 12.90 -19.92 6.35
CA TYR A 548 12.84 -18.91 5.29
C TYR A 548 11.47 -18.91 4.63
N GLU A 549 11.16 -17.84 3.91
CA GLU A 549 9.87 -17.69 3.22
C GLU A 549 10.08 -17.67 1.71
N ARG A 550 9.16 -18.30 0.99
CA ARG A 550 9.13 -18.25 -0.48
C ARG A 550 7.70 -18.18 -1.02
N LEU A 551 7.53 -17.55 -2.17
CA LEU A 551 6.27 -17.54 -2.90
C LEU A 551 6.24 -18.71 -3.88
N THR A 552 5.18 -19.50 -3.87
CA THR A 552 4.99 -20.65 -4.76
C THR A 552 3.74 -20.41 -5.61
N PHE A 553 3.91 -20.41 -6.93
CA PHE A 553 2.79 -20.38 -7.87
C PHE A 553 2.15 -21.77 -7.96
N ILE A 554 0.82 -21.84 -8.00
CA ILE A 554 0.07 -23.10 -8.08
C ILE A 554 -0.72 -23.16 -9.40
N PRO A 555 -0.15 -23.75 -10.46
CA PRO A 555 -0.89 -24.14 -11.66
C PRO A 555 -1.84 -25.32 -11.38
N PRO A 556 -2.98 -25.48 -12.09
CA PRO A 556 -3.60 -24.53 -13.03
C PRO A 556 -4.44 -23.45 -12.33
N HIS A 557 -4.42 -23.40 -10.99
CA HIS A 557 -5.35 -22.57 -10.22
C HIS A 557 -4.98 -21.08 -10.26
N ASN A 558 -3.84 -20.75 -10.86
CA ASN A 558 -3.36 -19.40 -11.16
C ASN A 558 -3.32 -18.47 -9.94
N PHE A 559 -3.01 -19.01 -8.75
CA PHE A 559 -2.79 -18.22 -7.54
C PHE A 559 -1.44 -18.51 -6.90
N PHE A 560 -1.00 -17.61 -6.02
CA PHE A 560 0.24 -17.74 -5.27
C PHE A 560 -0.02 -18.08 -3.80
N ILE A 561 0.84 -18.94 -3.26
CA ILE A 561 0.90 -19.23 -1.82
C ILE A 561 2.22 -18.71 -1.27
N HIS A 562 2.13 -18.03 -0.15
CA HIS A 562 3.26 -17.66 0.66
C HIS A 562 3.62 -18.83 1.59
N LYS A 563 4.69 -19.56 1.25
CA LYS A 563 5.17 -20.71 2.01
C LYS A 563 6.22 -20.29 3.04
N GLU A 564 5.95 -20.60 4.30
CA GLU A 564 6.94 -20.56 5.39
C GLU A 564 7.62 -21.92 5.45
N MET A 565 8.94 -21.96 5.35
CA MET A 565 9.75 -23.18 5.25
C MET A 565 10.55 -23.36 6.53
N SER A 566 10.47 -24.53 7.16
CA SER A 566 11.34 -24.93 8.28
C SER A 566 12.16 -26.15 7.85
N LEU A 567 13.50 -26.05 7.86
CA LEU A 567 14.37 -27.17 7.47
C LEU A 567 15.26 -27.63 8.64
N PHE A 568 15.25 -28.93 8.89
CA PHE A 568 16.07 -29.58 9.92
C PHE A 568 17.29 -30.27 9.32
N LEU A 569 18.38 -30.36 10.09
CA LEU A 569 19.50 -31.26 9.79
C LEU A 569 19.15 -32.65 10.31
N ILE A 570 19.25 -33.64 9.43
CA ILE A 570 18.82 -35.01 9.72
C ILE A 570 19.87 -35.98 9.22
N HIS A 571 20.21 -36.97 10.02
CA HIS A 571 21.11 -38.05 9.63
C HIS A 571 20.32 -39.33 9.38
N ALA A 572 20.52 -39.94 8.21
CA ALA A 572 19.90 -41.20 7.86
C ALA A 572 20.64 -41.90 6.71
N ASP A 573 20.74 -43.22 6.82
CA ASP A 573 21.25 -44.11 5.78
C ASP A 573 20.13 -44.98 5.23
N GLY A 574 20.22 -45.29 3.93
CA GLY A 574 19.28 -46.20 3.29
C GLY A 574 19.23 -46.05 1.78
N ILE A 575 18.50 -46.98 1.18
CA ILE A 575 18.11 -46.92 -0.23
C ILE A 575 16.91 -45.97 -0.31
N LEU A 576 16.98 -45.00 -1.22
CA LEU A 576 15.90 -44.06 -1.47
C LEU A 576 14.84 -44.76 -2.34
N CYS A 577 13.62 -44.86 -1.81
CA CYS A 577 12.47 -45.48 -2.47
C CYS A 577 11.24 -44.59 -2.26
N PRO A 578 11.13 -43.44 -2.96
CA PRO A 578 10.00 -42.52 -2.80
C PRO A 578 8.66 -43.22 -2.95
N ILE A 579 7.72 -42.86 -2.08
CA ILE A 579 6.36 -43.42 -2.04
C ILE A 579 5.37 -42.41 -2.63
N ASP A 580 5.65 -41.12 -2.49
CA ASP A 580 4.81 -40.04 -2.99
C ASP A 580 4.78 -40.01 -4.54
N PRO A 581 3.61 -40.20 -5.17
CA PRO A 581 3.45 -40.09 -6.62
C PRO A 581 3.83 -38.71 -7.19
N HIS A 582 3.79 -37.65 -6.38
CA HIS A 582 4.18 -36.31 -6.83
C HIS A 582 5.70 -36.10 -6.84
N ASN A 583 6.44 -36.90 -6.07
CA ASN A 583 7.89 -36.85 -5.97
C ASN A 583 8.49 -38.25 -6.21
N PRO A 584 8.38 -38.81 -7.42
CA PRO A 584 8.69 -40.22 -7.70
C PRO A 584 10.19 -40.54 -7.71
N GLU A 585 11.05 -39.51 -7.64
CA GLU A 585 12.49 -39.68 -7.71
C GLU A 585 13.20 -38.97 -6.56
N ALA A 586 14.12 -39.69 -5.93
CA ALA A 586 15.03 -39.17 -4.92
C ALA A 586 16.46 -39.65 -5.18
N ARG A 587 17.44 -38.78 -4.93
CA ARG A 587 18.86 -39.06 -5.17
C ARG A 587 19.73 -38.63 -3.99
N TRP A 588 20.77 -39.42 -3.74
CA TRP A 588 21.90 -39.02 -2.91
C TRP A 588 22.86 -38.18 -3.77
N VAL A 589 23.06 -36.93 -3.40
CA VAL A 589 23.89 -35.96 -4.16
C VAL A 589 25.02 -35.47 -3.27
N LYS A 590 26.22 -35.32 -3.84
CA LYS A 590 27.36 -34.78 -3.10
C LYS A 590 27.05 -33.35 -2.65
N LYS A 591 27.47 -33.00 -1.42
CA LYS A 591 27.18 -31.71 -0.80
C LYS A 591 27.53 -30.52 -1.71
N GLU A 592 28.64 -30.61 -2.44
CA GLU A 592 29.14 -29.56 -3.35
C GLU A 592 28.25 -29.39 -4.59
N GLU A 593 27.50 -30.42 -4.98
CA GLU A 593 26.67 -30.45 -6.19
C GLU A 593 25.22 -30.03 -5.92
N VAL A 594 24.76 -30.10 -4.66
CA VAL A 594 23.36 -29.82 -4.27
C VAL A 594 22.90 -28.44 -4.73
N ALA A 595 23.72 -27.41 -4.52
CA ALA A 595 23.37 -26.03 -4.89
C ALA A 595 23.15 -25.86 -6.41
N ASN A 596 23.76 -26.71 -7.24
CA ASN A 596 23.60 -26.67 -8.69
C ASN A 596 22.33 -27.40 -9.15
N LEU A 597 21.84 -28.35 -8.35
CA LEU A 597 20.67 -29.14 -8.67
C LEU A 597 19.37 -28.46 -8.20
N LEU A 598 19.38 -27.80 -7.03
CA LEU A 598 18.20 -27.12 -6.49
C LEU A 598 17.62 -26.10 -7.49
N THR A 599 16.35 -26.29 -7.84
CA THR A 599 15.72 -25.49 -8.89
C THR A 599 15.16 -24.17 -8.36
N HIS A 600 14.77 -24.12 -7.09
CA HIS A 600 14.18 -22.92 -6.50
C HIS A 600 15.26 -21.98 -5.91
N PRO A 601 15.33 -20.70 -6.31
CA PRO A 601 16.41 -19.80 -5.90
C PRO A 601 16.55 -19.60 -4.39
N LYS A 602 15.42 -19.51 -3.66
CA LYS A 602 15.45 -19.36 -2.20
C LYS A 602 16.00 -20.59 -1.48
N ASP A 603 15.78 -21.77 -2.04
CA ASP A 603 16.22 -23.03 -1.44
C ASP A 603 17.75 -23.13 -1.61
N LYS A 604 18.27 -22.68 -2.77
CA LYS A 604 19.70 -22.53 -3.05
C LYS A 604 20.36 -21.46 -2.17
N GLU A 605 19.76 -20.26 -2.08
CA GLU A 605 20.26 -19.16 -1.25
C GLU A 605 20.36 -19.60 0.22
N PHE A 606 19.30 -20.23 0.74
CA PHE A 606 19.28 -20.77 2.09
C PHE A 606 20.37 -21.82 2.29
N PHE A 607 20.49 -22.81 1.39
CA PHE A 607 21.51 -23.85 1.48
C PHE A 607 22.94 -23.29 1.54
N LEU A 608 23.25 -22.30 0.70
CA LEU A 608 24.57 -21.64 0.70
C LEU A 608 24.85 -20.89 2.01
N GLN A 609 23.83 -20.33 2.66
CA GLN A 609 24.01 -19.65 3.97
C GLN A 609 24.32 -20.62 5.11
N ILE A 610 23.86 -21.87 5.02
CA ILE A 610 24.04 -22.89 6.05
C ILE A 610 25.08 -23.95 5.65
N TYR A 611 25.80 -23.76 4.54
CA TYR A 611 26.69 -24.77 3.96
C TYR A 611 27.71 -25.30 4.96
N ASP A 612 28.31 -24.42 5.76
CA ASP A 612 29.33 -24.79 6.76
C ASP A 612 28.74 -25.41 8.05
N GLN A 613 27.42 -25.42 8.21
CA GLN A 613 26.72 -25.96 9.39
C GLN A 613 26.27 -27.41 9.22
N ILE A 614 26.31 -27.91 7.98
CA ILE A 614 25.98 -29.27 7.54
C ILE A 614 27.27 -30.07 7.48
#